data_AF-A0A7C1CVU6-F1
#
_entry.id   AF-A0A7C1CVU6-F1
#
_cell.length_a   1.000
_cell.length_b   1.000
_cell.length_c   1.000
_cell.angle_alpha   90.00
_cell.angle_beta   90.00
_cell.angle_gamma   90.00
#
_symmetry.space_group_name_H-M   'P 1'
#
loop_
_entity.id
_entity.type
_entity.pdbx_description
1 polymer ?
#
loop_
_entity_poly.entity_id
_entity_poly.type
_entity_poly.pdbx_seq_one_letter_code
_entity_poly.pdbx_strand_id
1 'polypeptide(L)'
;FPSIFPDANRIMPSLTTTSANTIWSQLGNSYTQVVDLSNIDNSRAFLPPGISEDPRSPHFFDQVELWVAGETRPAPLSREEVMKYAESVEILPSLFTDSIHQVGSE
;
A
#
# COMPACT_ATOMS: atom_id res chain seq x y z
N PHE A 1 25.08 2.25 -9.45
CA PHE A 1 25.39 0.94 -8.85
C PHE A 1 24.50 -0.11 -9.48
N PRO A 2 25.01 -1.29 -9.87
CA PRO A 2 24.17 -2.39 -10.32
C PRO A 2 23.31 -2.93 -9.18
N SER A 3 22.15 -3.49 -9.51
CA SER A 3 21.27 -4.17 -8.54
C SER A 3 21.98 -5.36 -7.89
N ILE A 4 21.70 -5.58 -6.60
CA ILE A 4 22.19 -6.75 -5.83
C ILE A 4 21.53 -8.04 -6.35
N PHE A 5 20.34 -7.92 -6.97
CA PHE A 5 19.62 -9.02 -7.63
C PHE A 5 19.39 -8.69 -9.11
N PRO A 6 20.37 -8.94 -10.00
CA PRO A 6 20.23 -8.62 -11.42
C PRO A 6 19.04 -9.32 -12.10
N ASP A 7 18.74 -10.55 -11.70
CA ASP A 7 17.63 -11.34 -12.25
C ASP A 7 16.24 -10.80 -11.81
N ALA A 8 16.23 -9.99 -10.75
CA ALA A 8 15.05 -9.27 -10.28
C ALA A 8 14.83 -7.94 -10.99
N ASN A 9 15.75 -7.51 -11.87
CA ASN A 9 15.56 -6.27 -12.62
C ASN A 9 14.23 -6.33 -13.40
N ARG A 10 13.49 -5.24 -13.37
CA ARG A 10 12.23 -5.08 -14.10
C ARG A 10 12.33 -3.90 -15.05
N ILE A 11 11.72 -4.05 -16.21
CA ILE A 11 11.53 -2.95 -17.14
C ILE A 11 10.28 -2.22 -16.65
N MET A 12 10.46 -0.98 -16.22
CA MET A 12 9.35 -0.11 -15.90
C MET A 12 8.58 0.23 -17.19
N PRO A 13 7.25 0.43 -17.12
CA PRO A 13 6.48 0.82 -18.29
C PRO A 13 7.00 2.13 -18.91
N SER A 14 6.50 2.51 -20.09
CA SER A 14 6.83 3.84 -20.63
C SER A 14 6.10 4.94 -19.87
N LEU A 15 6.73 6.11 -19.76
CA LEU A 15 6.07 7.29 -19.20
C LEU A 15 4.93 7.71 -20.14
N THR A 16 3.69 7.72 -19.64
CA THR A 16 2.56 8.33 -20.36
C THR A 16 2.68 9.86 -20.33
N THR A 17 3.24 10.42 -19.25
CA THR A 17 3.51 11.85 -19.11
C THR A 17 4.63 12.11 -18.12
N THR A 18 5.28 13.27 -18.23
CA THR A 18 6.32 13.75 -17.32
C THR A 18 5.78 14.64 -16.20
N SER A 19 4.51 15.07 -16.28
CA SER A 19 3.88 15.86 -15.21
C SER A 19 3.77 15.04 -13.93
N ALA A 20 4.32 15.51 -12.81
CA ALA A 20 4.31 14.76 -11.55
C ALA A 20 2.94 14.74 -10.85
N ASN A 21 2.04 15.67 -11.18
CA ASN A 21 0.73 15.84 -10.51
C ASN A 21 -0.36 14.91 -11.08
N THR A 22 -0.01 13.68 -11.44
CA THR A 22 -0.94 12.72 -12.02
C THR A 22 -0.52 11.29 -11.71
N ILE A 23 -1.49 10.38 -11.72
CA ILE A 23 -1.26 8.95 -11.58
C ILE A 23 -0.42 8.36 -12.72
N TRP A 24 -0.40 8.99 -13.89
CA TRP A 24 0.28 8.45 -15.08
C TRP A 24 1.78 8.77 -15.20
N SER A 25 2.37 9.40 -14.19
CA SER A 25 3.81 9.75 -14.21
C SER A 25 4.62 8.92 -13.23
N GLN A 26 5.54 8.13 -13.78
CA GLN A 26 6.47 7.33 -12.99
C GLN A 26 7.58 8.14 -12.33
N LEU A 27 7.74 9.40 -12.73
CA LEU A 27 8.72 10.31 -12.14
C LEU A 27 8.22 10.92 -10.82
N GLY A 28 6.90 10.93 -10.58
CA GLY A 28 6.31 11.62 -9.44
C GLY A 28 5.34 10.79 -8.60
N ASN A 29 4.80 9.69 -9.14
CA ASN A 29 3.80 8.90 -8.43
C ASN A 29 4.46 7.81 -7.56
N SER A 30 4.58 8.07 -6.27
CA SER A 30 5.04 7.08 -5.28
C SER A 30 3.88 6.39 -4.56
N TYR A 31 2.82 7.12 -4.24
CA TYR A 31 1.59 6.63 -3.64
C TYR A 31 0.43 7.53 -4.05
N THR A 32 -0.74 6.95 -4.31
CA THR A 32 -1.97 7.68 -4.58
C THR A 32 -3.10 7.13 -3.72
N GLN A 33 -3.89 8.03 -3.14
CA GLN A 33 -5.12 7.68 -2.44
C GLN A 33 -6.24 8.65 -2.81
N VAL A 34 -7.41 8.08 -3.09
CA VAL A 34 -8.66 8.81 -3.27
C VAL A 34 -9.54 8.48 -2.08
N VAL A 35 -9.77 9.46 -1.22
CA VAL A 35 -10.58 9.30 -0.01
C VAL A 35 -11.99 9.84 -0.28
N ASP A 36 -12.98 8.95 -0.22
CA ASP A 36 -14.39 9.34 -0.30
C ASP A 36 -14.87 9.73 1.10
N LEU A 37 -15.03 11.03 1.34
CA LEU A 37 -15.44 11.55 2.65
C LEU A 37 -16.92 11.28 2.96
N SER A 38 -17.72 10.89 1.98
CA SER A 38 -19.13 10.51 2.18
C SER A 38 -19.29 9.04 2.55
N ASN A 39 -18.36 8.20 2.11
CA ASN A 39 -18.26 6.79 2.46
C ASN A 39 -16.79 6.34 2.44
N ILE A 40 -16.14 6.34 3.60
CA ILE A 40 -14.71 6.06 3.72
C ILE A 40 -14.32 4.67 3.19
N ASP A 41 -15.25 3.71 3.17
CA ASP A 41 -15.00 2.36 2.70
C ASP A 41 -15.10 2.22 1.17
N ASN A 42 -15.57 3.26 0.48
CA ASN A 42 -15.46 3.44 -0.96
C ASN A 42 -14.12 4.09 -1.38
N SER A 43 -13.19 4.31 -0.43
CA SER A 43 -11.87 4.84 -0.73
C SER A 43 -11.04 3.87 -1.57
N ARG A 44 -10.12 4.43 -2.35
CA ARG A 44 -9.28 3.68 -3.29
C ARG A 44 -7.83 4.12 -3.16
N ALA A 45 -6.89 3.22 -3.39
CA ALA A 45 -5.47 3.54 -3.31
C ALA A 45 -4.65 2.75 -4.33
N PHE A 46 -3.39 3.14 -4.46
CA PHE A 46 -2.42 2.55 -5.36
C PHE A 46 -0.99 2.90 -4.93
N LEU A 47 -0.05 1.95 -5.08
CA LEU A 47 1.37 2.09 -4.75
C LEU A 47 2.23 1.34 -5.79
N PRO A 48 2.89 2.03 -6.74
CA PRO A 48 3.80 1.39 -7.69
C PRO A 48 5.19 1.09 -7.11
N PRO A 49 5.89 0.06 -7.62
CA PRO A 49 5.36 -1.01 -8.49
C PRO A 49 4.58 -2.08 -7.71
N GLY A 50 4.72 -2.10 -6.39
CA GLY A 50 4.10 -3.00 -5.43
C GLY A 50 4.50 -2.58 -4.01
N ILE A 51 3.95 -3.22 -2.97
CA ILE A 51 4.25 -2.87 -1.57
C ILE A 51 5.51 -3.53 -1.02
N SER A 52 6.02 -4.57 -1.69
CA SER A 52 7.19 -5.32 -1.23
C SER A 52 8.45 -4.97 -2.04
N GLU A 53 9.57 -4.79 -1.35
CA GLU A 53 10.88 -4.67 -1.99
C GLU A 53 11.58 -6.02 -2.18
N ASP A 54 11.03 -7.13 -1.66
CA ASP A 54 11.58 -8.48 -1.85
C ASP A 54 11.16 -9.02 -3.23
N PRO A 55 12.10 -9.28 -4.17
CA PRO A 55 11.78 -9.81 -5.49
C PRO A 55 11.03 -11.14 -5.51
N ARG A 56 11.02 -11.88 -4.39
CA ARG A 56 10.33 -13.17 -4.24
C ARG A 56 8.89 -13.00 -3.79
N SER A 57 8.52 -11.82 -3.31
CA SER A 57 7.17 -11.52 -2.88
C SER A 57 6.22 -11.44 -4.08
N PRO A 58 4.98 -11.97 -3.98
CA PRO A 58 3.97 -11.73 -5.00
C PRO A 58 3.65 -10.23 -5.15
N HIS A 59 3.90 -9.43 -4.11
CA HIS A 59 3.61 -8.00 -4.08
C HIS A 59 4.79 -7.10 -4.48
N PHE A 60 5.79 -7.63 -5.17
CA PHE A 60 6.95 -6.87 -5.65
C PHE A 60 6.61 -5.96 -6.85
N PHE A 61 5.70 -6.40 -7.71
CA PHE A 61 5.43 -5.76 -9.00
C PHE A 61 3.95 -5.89 -9.44
N ASP A 62 3.07 -6.26 -8.52
CA ASP A 62 1.67 -6.62 -8.78
C ASP A 62 0.77 -5.44 -9.12
N GLN A 63 1.16 -4.21 -8.78
CA GLN A 63 0.34 -3.03 -9.05
C GLN A 63 0.69 -2.32 -10.36
N VAL A 64 1.71 -2.78 -11.11
CA VAL A 64 2.15 -2.12 -12.35
C VAL A 64 1.07 -2.12 -13.43
N GLU A 65 0.26 -3.17 -13.54
CA GLU A 65 -0.84 -3.20 -14.53
C GLU A 65 -1.91 -2.14 -14.22
N LEU A 66 -2.32 -2.02 -12.94
CA LEU A 66 -3.23 -0.97 -12.48
C LEU A 66 -2.64 0.41 -12.76
N TRP A 67 -1.35 0.59 -12.52
CA TRP A 67 -0.67 1.85 -12.76
C TRP A 67 -0.76 2.31 -14.21
N VAL A 68 -0.42 1.40 -15.12
CA VAL A 68 -0.40 1.66 -16.57
C VAL A 68 -1.81 2.00 -17.05
N ALA A 69 -2.84 1.37 -16.50
CA ALA A 69 -4.23 1.68 -16.78
C ALA A 69 -4.73 2.98 -16.12
N GLY A 70 -3.99 3.56 -15.17
CA GLY A 70 -4.47 4.68 -14.35
C GLY A 70 -5.59 4.27 -13.38
N GLU A 71 -5.63 2.98 -13.03
CA GLU A 71 -6.62 2.40 -12.13
C GLU A 71 -6.09 2.35 -10.69
N THR A 72 -7.00 2.10 -9.75
CA THR A 72 -6.69 1.96 -8.33
C THR A 72 -7.47 0.80 -7.74
N ARG A 73 -6.92 0.18 -6.71
CA ARG A 73 -7.56 -0.91 -5.96
C ARG A 73 -8.43 -0.37 -4.83
N PRO A 74 -9.41 -1.15 -4.32
CA PRO A 74 -10.11 -0.83 -3.09
C PRO A 74 -9.12 -0.59 -1.94
N ALA A 75 -9.41 0.41 -1.12
CA ALA A 75 -8.66 0.74 0.08
C ALA A 75 -9.61 1.27 1.16
N PRO A 76 -10.53 0.41 1.65
CA PRO A 76 -11.45 0.81 2.71
C PRO A 76 -10.68 1.19 3.98
N LEU A 77 -11.33 1.94 4.87
CA LEU A 77 -10.67 2.50 6.04
C LEU A 77 -11.25 1.98 7.36
N SER A 78 -12.48 1.47 7.36
CA SER A 78 -13.05 0.81 8.52
C SER A 78 -12.38 -0.55 8.74
N ARG A 79 -12.23 -0.93 10.01
CA ARG A 79 -11.61 -2.21 10.37
C ARG A 79 -12.34 -3.40 9.73
N GLU A 80 -13.67 -3.36 9.74
CA GLU A 80 -14.50 -4.44 9.20
C GLU A 80 -14.25 -4.64 7.70
N GLU A 81 -14.26 -3.56 6.92
CA GLU A 81 -14.06 -3.64 5.48
C GLU A 81 -12.61 -3.95 5.10
N VAL A 82 -11.62 -3.43 5.82
CA VAL A 82 -10.20 -3.79 5.64
C VAL A 82 -9.98 -5.30 5.82
N MET A 83 -10.61 -5.89 6.83
CA MET A 83 -10.44 -7.31 7.14
C MET A 83 -10.94 -8.24 6.03
N LYS A 84 -11.79 -7.78 5.11
CA LYS A 84 -12.22 -8.56 3.93
C LYS A 84 -11.11 -8.77 2.90
N TYR A 85 -10.09 -7.91 2.90
CA TYR A 85 -8.94 -7.97 1.99
C TYR A 85 -7.67 -8.49 2.66
N ALA A 86 -7.71 -8.77 3.97
CA ALA A 86 -6.53 -9.20 4.71
C ALA A 86 -6.10 -10.62 4.30
N GLU A 87 -4.87 -10.75 3.80
CA GLU A 87 -4.25 -12.07 3.54
C GLU A 87 -3.64 -12.68 4.82
N SER A 88 -3.13 -11.85 5.72
CA SER A 88 -2.58 -12.27 7.01
C SER A 88 -2.74 -11.16 8.06
N VAL A 89 -2.80 -11.56 9.33
CA VAL A 89 -2.84 -10.65 10.48
C VAL A 89 -1.90 -11.18 11.56
N GLU A 90 -0.94 -10.35 11.95
CA GLU A 90 -0.03 -10.62 13.04
C GLU A 90 -0.25 -9.61 14.17
N ILE A 91 -0.49 -10.10 15.39
CA ILE A 91 -0.61 -9.26 16.59
C ILE A 91 0.70 -9.36 17.35
N LEU A 92 1.47 -8.28 17.33
CA LEU A 92 2.71 -8.21 18.08
C LEU A 92 2.42 -8.05 19.58
N PRO A 93 3.16 -8.74 20.47
CA PRO A 93 2.98 -8.59 21.90
C PRO A 93 3.31 -7.15 22.32
N SER A 94 2.48 -6.60 23.21
CA SER A 94 2.78 -5.31 23.85
C SER A 94 3.96 -5.49 24.81
N LEU A 95 4.99 -4.66 24.66
CA LEU A 95 6.05 -4.52 25.68
C LEU A 95 5.54 -3.77 26.94
N PHE A 96 4.32 -3.23 26.89
CA PHE A 96 3.64 -2.57 28.00
C PHE A 96 2.41 -3.39 28.38
N THR A 97 2.60 -4.33 29.30
CA THR A 97 1.52 -5.00 30.02
C THR A 97 1.94 -5.03 31.48
N ASP A 98 1.04 -4.62 32.39
CA ASP A 98 1.19 -4.61 33.87
C ASP A 98 1.37 -3.26 34.59
N SER A 99 0.61 -2.20 34.26
CA SER A 99 0.48 -1.07 35.21
C SER A 99 -0.85 -0.32 35.24
N ILE A 100 -1.89 -0.76 34.53
CA ILE A 100 -3.18 -0.07 34.49
C ILE A 100 -4.32 -0.89 35.11
N HIS A 101 -4.10 -1.41 36.32
CA HIS A 101 -5.18 -1.87 37.19
C HIS A 101 -4.88 -1.57 38.66
N GLN A 102 -4.81 -0.28 39.01
CA GLN A 102 -5.03 0.20 40.38
C GLN A 102 -5.24 1.72 40.37
N VAL A 103 -6.43 2.16 39.94
CA VAL A 103 -7.00 3.39 40.49
C VAL A 103 -8.35 2.98 41.04
N GLY A 104 -8.38 2.92 42.37
CA GLY A 104 -9.46 2.34 43.16
C GLY A 104 -10.77 3.09 43.00
N SER A 105 -11.83 2.33 43.19
CA SER A 105 -13.13 2.81 43.65
C SER A 105 -13.00 3.32 45.09
N GLU A 106 -13.16 4.62 45.28
CA GLU A 106 -13.80 5.23 46.46
C GLU A 106 -14.70 6.38 46.00
#